data_AF-A0A963RQW5-F1
#
_entry.id   AF-A0A963RQW5-F1
#
_cell.length_a   1.000
_cell.length_b   1.000
_cell.length_c   1.000
_cell.angle_alpha   90.00
_cell.angle_beta   90.00
_cell.angle_gamma   90.00
#
_symmetry.space_group_name_H-M   'P 1'
#
loop_
_entity.id
_entity.type
_entity.pdbx_description
1 polymer ?
#
loop_
_entity_poly.entity_id
_entity_poly.type
_entity_poly.pdbx_seq_one_letter_code
_entity_poly.pdbx_strand_id
1 'polypeptide(L)'
;GPIQGDMVHPYLSRRNHPAEAAREMARPPTAVRAVLERTLGVPIFQEQVMKLAEVAAGFTPGEADELRRAMASWRRKGHMQQFKDKLRAGMAERGYTQAFADALCRQIEGFGEYGFPESHAASFALLAYASAWLKWHEPEAFLCALLNSQPMGFYRPAQLVHDAQRHGVRVRPVDITRSTWDSTLEPTGALHARPAVRLGLREIAGLNHAAGARIDAARAQAPFTSLHDLADRADLSRADLDRLAAADALKALSGHRRAA
;
A
#
# COMPACT_ATOMS: atom_id res chain seq x y z
N GLY A 1 -16.65 -1.82 -11.61
CA GLY A 1 -17.08 -2.16 -10.23
C GLY A 1 -17.65 -0.92 -9.54
N PRO A 2 -17.03 -0.40 -8.46
CA PRO A 2 -17.62 0.68 -7.64
C PRO A 2 -17.82 2.03 -8.36
N ILE A 3 -16.95 2.35 -9.32
CA ILE A 3 -17.09 3.54 -10.19
C ILE A 3 -18.25 3.36 -11.18
N GLN A 4 -18.49 2.14 -11.67
CA GLN A 4 -19.61 1.81 -12.56
C GLN A 4 -20.94 1.68 -11.80
N GLY A 5 -20.90 1.37 -10.50
CA GLY A 5 -22.06 1.37 -9.60
C GLY A 5 -22.42 2.76 -9.04
N ASP A 6 -21.74 3.82 -9.48
CA ASP A 6 -21.96 5.21 -9.07
C ASP A 6 -21.92 5.46 -7.54
N MET A 7 -21.12 4.68 -6.80
CA MET A 7 -21.06 4.75 -5.32
C MET A 7 -19.85 5.51 -4.78
N VAL A 8 -18.81 5.68 -5.58
CA VAL A 8 -17.60 6.45 -5.21
C VAL A 8 -17.94 7.94 -5.09
N HIS A 9 -18.75 8.48 -6.01
CA HIS A 9 -19.16 9.88 -5.98
C HIS A 9 -20.05 10.22 -4.78
N PRO A 10 -21.08 9.42 -4.41
CA PRO A 10 -21.84 9.61 -3.18
C PRO A 10 -21.00 9.57 -1.91
N TYR A 11 -20.08 8.60 -1.79
CA TYR A 11 -19.23 8.50 -0.61
C TYR A 11 -18.31 9.72 -0.46
N LEU A 12 -17.64 10.12 -1.55
CA LEU A 12 -16.75 11.29 -1.54
C LEU A 12 -17.52 12.60 -1.34
N SER A 13 -18.69 12.75 -1.99
CA SER A 13 -19.56 13.91 -1.80
C SER A 13 -19.98 14.05 -0.34
N ARG A 14 -20.49 12.99 0.27
CA ARG A 14 -20.90 13.00 1.69
C ARG A 14 -19.72 13.24 2.64
N ARG A 15 -18.54 12.75 2.30
CA ARG A 15 -17.31 13.01 3.08
C ARG A 15 -16.87 14.48 3.00
N ASN A 16 -17.04 15.12 1.83
CA ASN A 16 -16.71 16.52 1.63
C ASN A 16 -17.79 17.48 2.14
N HIS A 17 -19.04 17.02 2.26
CA HIS A 17 -20.21 17.79 2.72
C HIS A 17 -20.85 17.14 3.97
N PRO A 18 -20.18 17.16 5.13
CA PRO A 18 -20.62 16.42 6.32
C PRO A 18 -21.97 16.89 6.89
N ALA A 19 -22.30 18.18 6.76
CA ALA A 19 -23.58 18.70 7.23
C ALA A 19 -24.77 18.20 6.40
N GLU A 20 -24.59 18.05 5.08
CA GLU A 20 -25.61 17.50 4.18
C GLU A 20 -25.73 15.99 4.37
N ALA A 21 -24.61 15.29 4.49
CA ALA A 21 -24.57 13.88 4.81
C ALA A 21 -25.31 13.56 6.13
N ALA A 22 -25.10 14.37 7.17
CA ALA A 22 -25.80 14.20 8.45
C ALA A 22 -27.32 14.37 8.32
N ARG A 23 -27.79 15.33 7.49
CA ARG A 23 -29.22 15.53 7.21
C ARG A 23 -29.82 14.36 6.44
N GLU A 24 -29.11 13.83 5.45
CA GLU A 24 -29.56 12.63 4.72
C GLU A 24 -29.59 11.40 5.63
N MET A 25 -28.58 11.22 6.47
CA MET A 25 -28.46 10.10 7.41
C MET A 25 -29.42 10.17 8.60
N ALA A 26 -30.03 11.33 8.85
CA ALA A 26 -31.10 11.47 9.84
C ALA A 26 -32.45 10.94 9.34
N ARG A 27 -32.61 10.69 8.03
CA ARG A 27 -33.88 10.22 7.44
C ARG A 27 -34.15 8.71 7.64
N PRO A 28 -33.17 7.80 7.50
CA PRO A 28 -33.39 6.38 7.77
C PRO A 28 -33.63 6.12 9.27
N PRO A 29 -34.40 5.07 9.62
CA PRO A 29 -34.53 4.60 11.00
C PRO A 29 -33.18 4.33 11.67
N THR A 30 -33.11 4.51 12.98
CA THR A 30 -31.88 4.42 13.80
C THR A 30 -31.08 3.15 13.55
N ALA A 31 -31.76 2.02 13.32
CA ALA A 31 -31.13 0.73 13.13
C ALA A 31 -30.42 0.62 11.77
N VAL A 32 -31.00 1.18 10.70
CA VAL A 32 -30.33 1.27 9.37
C VAL A 32 -29.16 2.24 9.43
N ARG A 33 -29.35 3.37 10.13
CA ARG A 33 -28.29 4.37 10.32
C ARG A 33 -27.07 3.76 10.99
N ALA A 34 -27.24 2.96 12.04
CA ALA A 34 -26.14 2.31 12.76
C ALA A 34 -25.27 1.41 11.85
N VAL A 35 -25.87 0.76 10.84
CA VAL A 35 -25.12 -0.10 9.90
C VAL A 35 -24.33 0.72 8.87
N LEU A 36 -24.88 1.86 8.44
CA LEU A 36 -24.33 2.65 7.34
C LEU A 36 -23.51 3.87 7.79
N GLU A 37 -23.52 4.23 9.08
CA GLU A 37 -22.84 5.40 9.62
C GLU A 37 -21.34 5.40 9.31
N ARG A 38 -20.69 4.26 9.51
CA ARG A 38 -19.25 4.04 9.22
C ARG A 38 -18.88 4.29 7.77
N THR A 39 -19.83 4.14 6.87
CA THR A 39 -19.65 4.32 5.42
C THR A 39 -20.49 5.48 4.88
N LEU A 40 -20.86 6.44 5.74
CA LEU A 40 -21.55 7.67 5.36
C LEU A 40 -22.84 7.40 4.55
N GLY A 41 -23.62 6.38 4.93
CA GLY A 41 -24.88 6.07 4.24
C GLY A 41 -24.75 5.28 2.95
N VAL A 42 -23.54 4.86 2.61
CA VAL A 42 -23.23 4.16 1.36
C VAL A 42 -22.86 2.73 1.74
N PRO A 43 -23.63 1.69 1.39
CA PRO A 43 -23.17 0.33 1.64
C PRO A 43 -21.90 0.09 0.81
N ILE A 44 -20.83 -0.46 1.40
CA ILE A 44 -19.55 -0.74 0.69
C ILE A 44 -19.12 -2.19 0.88
N PHE A 45 -19.44 -2.79 2.03
CA PHE A 45 -19.07 -4.15 2.37
C PHE A 45 -20.21 -5.17 2.27
N GLN A 46 -19.86 -6.42 1.98
CA GLN A 46 -20.84 -7.53 1.89
C GLN A 46 -21.55 -7.72 3.22
N GLU A 47 -20.80 -7.64 4.32
CA GLU A 47 -21.28 -7.77 5.69
C GLU A 47 -22.30 -6.68 6.05
N GLN A 48 -22.15 -5.45 5.52
CA GLN A 48 -23.14 -4.39 5.71
C GLN A 48 -24.46 -4.69 5.01
N VAL A 49 -24.42 -5.28 3.81
CA VAL A 49 -25.65 -5.66 3.09
C VAL A 49 -26.41 -6.75 3.84
N MET A 50 -25.69 -7.74 4.37
CA MET A 50 -26.29 -8.77 5.23
C MET A 50 -26.97 -8.13 6.44
N LYS A 51 -26.26 -7.24 7.14
CA LYS A 51 -26.79 -6.57 8.32
C LYS A 51 -27.98 -5.66 8.01
N LEU A 52 -27.97 -5.01 6.85
CA LEU A 52 -29.12 -4.24 6.37
C LEU A 52 -30.34 -5.13 6.11
N ALA A 53 -30.16 -6.31 5.52
CA ALA A 53 -31.28 -7.24 5.31
C ALA A 53 -31.86 -7.76 6.63
N GLU A 54 -31.02 -8.05 7.62
CA GLU A 54 -31.47 -8.43 8.98
C GLU A 54 -32.28 -7.31 9.64
N VAL A 55 -31.73 -6.09 9.63
CA VAL A 55 -32.29 -4.96 10.39
C VAL A 55 -33.47 -4.30 9.69
N ALA A 56 -33.41 -4.14 8.37
CA ALA A 56 -34.44 -3.45 7.60
C ALA A 56 -35.57 -4.38 7.14
N ALA A 57 -35.28 -5.65 6.87
CA ALA A 57 -36.25 -6.63 6.34
C ALA A 57 -36.48 -7.84 7.25
N GLY A 58 -35.78 -7.97 8.38
CA GLY A 58 -36.00 -9.06 9.32
C GLY A 58 -35.44 -10.41 8.90
N PHE A 59 -34.44 -10.43 8.03
CA PHE A 59 -33.81 -11.69 7.63
C PHE A 59 -33.16 -12.35 8.83
N THR A 60 -33.20 -13.68 8.88
CA THR A 60 -32.34 -14.43 9.81
C THR A 60 -30.88 -14.38 9.33
N PRO A 61 -29.89 -14.63 10.21
CA PRO A 61 -28.49 -14.66 9.80
C PRO A 61 -28.20 -15.66 8.66
N GLY A 62 -28.91 -16.79 8.63
CA GLY A 62 -28.81 -17.78 7.55
C GLY A 62 -29.32 -17.24 6.21
N GLU A 63 -30.47 -16.56 6.23
CA GLU A 63 -31.07 -15.95 5.04
C GLU A 63 -30.23 -14.78 4.51
N ALA A 64 -29.61 -14.01 5.41
CA ALA A 64 -28.69 -12.93 5.03
C ALA A 64 -27.44 -13.49 4.33
N ASP A 65 -26.90 -14.62 4.77
CA ASP A 65 -25.76 -15.27 4.12
C ASP A 65 -26.16 -15.97 2.80
N GLU A 66 -27.39 -16.50 2.71
CA GLU A 66 -27.96 -16.94 1.42
C GLU A 66 -28.08 -15.79 0.43
N LEU A 67 -28.58 -14.63 0.87
CA LEU A 67 -28.60 -13.40 0.07
C LEU A 67 -27.18 -13.04 -0.41
N ARG A 68 -26.17 -13.12 0.47
CA ARG A 68 -24.76 -12.89 0.11
C ARG A 68 -24.25 -13.86 -0.96
N ARG A 69 -24.53 -15.15 -0.83
CA ARG A 69 -24.16 -16.16 -1.85
C ARG A 69 -24.89 -15.92 -3.17
N ALA A 70 -26.16 -15.52 -3.11
CA ALA A 70 -26.95 -15.20 -4.29
C ALA A 70 -26.41 -13.96 -5.03
N MET A 71 -25.94 -12.95 -4.30
CA MET A 71 -25.27 -11.76 -4.86
C MET A 71 -24.02 -12.14 -5.68
N ALA A 72 -23.19 -13.07 -5.19
CA ALA A 72 -21.97 -13.49 -5.90
C ALA A 72 -22.23 -14.31 -7.19
N SER A 73 -23.43 -14.87 -7.35
CA SER A 73 -23.81 -15.72 -8.49
C SER A 73 -24.88 -15.09 -9.39
N TRP A 74 -25.10 -13.79 -9.23
CA TRP A 74 -26.17 -12.97 -9.82
C TRP A 74 -26.47 -13.24 -11.30
N ARG A 75 -25.44 -13.28 -12.17
CA ARG A 75 -25.62 -13.46 -13.62
C ARG A 75 -26.16 -14.83 -14.04
N ARG A 76 -26.09 -15.85 -13.17
CA ARG A 76 -26.26 -17.25 -13.58
C ARG A 76 -27.55 -17.92 -13.14
N LYS A 77 -28.26 -17.44 -12.10
CA LYS A 77 -29.26 -18.29 -11.43
C LYS A 77 -30.65 -17.73 -11.12
N GLY A 78 -31.01 -16.49 -11.45
CA GLY A 78 -32.42 -16.02 -11.36
C GLY A 78 -33.09 -15.99 -9.97
N HIS A 79 -32.47 -16.51 -8.89
CA HIS A 79 -33.02 -16.57 -7.53
C HIS A 79 -33.16 -15.22 -6.81
N MET A 80 -32.74 -14.13 -7.44
CA MET A 80 -32.72 -12.81 -6.80
C MET A 80 -34.11 -12.22 -6.60
N GLN A 81 -35.07 -12.54 -7.48
CA GLN A 81 -36.42 -11.97 -7.38
C GLN A 81 -37.09 -12.35 -6.05
N GLN A 82 -36.93 -13.61 -5.61
CA GLN A 82 -37.37 -14.08 -4.31
C GLN A 82 -36.81 -13.24 -3.15
N PHE A 83 -35.51 -12.93 -3.18
CA PHE A 83 -34.88 -12.13 -2.15
C PHE A 83 -35.34 -10.67 -2.18
N LYS A 84 -35.54 -10.08 -3.37
CA LYS A 84 -36.09 -8.71 -3.51
C LYS A 84 -37.51 -8.63 -2.97
N ASP A 85 -38.35 -9.60 -3.29
CA ASP A 85 -39.75 -9.62 -2.86
C ASP A 85 -39.83 -9.79 -1.34
N LYS A 86 -39.02 -10.68 -0.76
CA LYS A 86 -38.91 -10.83 0.69
C LYS A 86 -38.37 -9.57 1.37
N LEU A 87 -37.36 -8.94 0.79
CA LEU A 87 -36.77 -7.71 1.32
C LEU A 87 -37.80 -6.58 1.34
N ARG A 88 -38.56 -6.41 0.25
CA ARG A 88 -39.67 -5.45 0.16
C ARG A 88 -40.79 -5.75 1.16
N ALA A 89 -41.21 -7.00 1.28
CA ALA A 89 -42.24 -7.41 2.22
C ALA A 89 -41.82 -7.13 3.68
N GLY A 90 -40.61 -7.57 4.06
CA GLY A 90 -40.09 -7.35 5.41
C GLY A 90 -39.88 -5.87 5.75
N MET A 91 -39.54 -5.04 4.76
CA MET A 91 -39.45 -3.59 4.91
C MET A 91 -40.83 -2.93 5.02
N ALA A 92 -41.83 -3.39 4.25
CA ALA A 92 -43.19 -2.89 4.34
C ALA A 92 -43.81 -3.16 5.73
N GLU A 93 -43.62 -4.38 6.26
CA GLU A 93 -44.06 -4.75 7.62
C GLU A 93 -43.43 -3.88 8.72
N ARG A 94 -42.23 -3.35 8.48
CA ARG A 94 -41.47 -2.50 9.40
C ARG A 94 -41.69 -1.00 9.17
N GLY A 95 -42.63 -0.63 8.29
CA GLY A 95 -43.02 0.75 8.04
C GLY A 95 -42.07 1.55 7.15
N TYR A 96 -41.19 0.89 6.38
CA TYR A 96 -40.35 1.58 5.40
C TYR A 96 -41.14 1.93 4.13
N THR A 97 -40.78 3.06 3.50
CA THR A 97 -41.40 3.46 2.24
C THR A 97 -40.98 2.53 1.10
N GLN A 98 -41.87 2.32 0.13
CA GLN A 98 -41.57 1.54 -1.07
C GLN A 98 -40.38 2.14 -1.85
N ALA A 99 -40.30 3.47 -1.93
CA ALA A 99 -39.19 4.16 -2.56
C ALA A 99 -37.83 3.84 -1.89
N PHE A 100 -37.80 3.72 -0.57
CA PHE A 100 -36.61 3.33 0.18
C PHE A 100 -36.25 1.86 -0.06
N ALA A 101 -37.25 0.97 -0.02
CA ALA A 101 -37.03 -0.46 -0.30
C ALA A 101 -36.50 -0.69 -1.73
N ASP A 102 -37.05 0.01 -2.72
CA ASP A 102 -36.59 -0.08 -4.11
C ASP A 102 -35.19 0.51 -4.30
N ALA A 103 -34.86 1.59 -3.60
CA ALA A 103 -33.51 2.15 -3.60
C ALA A 103 -32.49 1.17 -2.99
N LEU A 104 -32.83 0.56 -1.85
CA LEU A 104 -31.98 -0.44 -1.21
C LEU A 104 -31.81 -1.68 -2.08
N CYS A 105 -32.89 -2.21 -2.66
CA CYS A 105 -32.83 -3.30 -3.63
C CYS A 105 -31.84 -2.96 -4.74
N ARG A 106 -32.00 -1.83 -5.44
CA ARG A 106 -31.10 -1.37 -6.52
C ARG A 106 -29.63 -1.31 -6.09
N GLN A 107 -29.35 -0.82 -4.89
CA GLN A 107 -27.99 -0.77 -4.35
C GLN A 107 -27.42 -2.17 -4.09
N ILE A 108 -28.24 -3.10 -3.57
CA ILE A 108 -27.90 -4.52 -3.38
C ILE A 108 -27.66 -5.20 -4.74
N GLU A 109 -28.39 -4.80 -5.79
CA GLU A 109 -28.21 -5.36 -7.15
C GLU A 109 -26.85 -5.05 -7.74
N GLY A 110 -26.44 -3.78 -7.66
CA GLY A 110 -25.10 -3.39 -8.09
C GLY A 110 -24.03 -4.15 -7.30
N PHE A 111 -24.28 -4.39 -6.02
CA PHE A 111 -23.34 -4.96 -5.07
C PHE A 111 -22.78 -6.34 -5.43
N GLY A 112 -23.56 -7.18 -6.12
CA GLY A 112 -23.09 -8.50 -6.55
C GLY A 112 -21.86 -8.45 -7.46
N GLU A 113 -21.63 -7.32 -8.15
CA GLU A 113 -20.49 -7.14 -9.06
C GLU A 113 -19.26 -6.48 -8.40
N TYR A 114 -19.38 -5.92 -7.19
CA TYR A 114 -18.28 -5.14 -6.57
C TYR A 114 -18.21 -5.17 -5.04
N GLY A 115 -19.12 -5.84 -4.34
CA GLY A 115 -19.13 -5.93 -2.89
C GLY A 115 -17.84 -6.57 -2.37
N PHE A 116 -17.13 -5.85 -1.51
CA PHE A 116 -15.83 -6.27 -1.00
C PHE A 116 -15.97 -6.84 0.43
N PRO A 117 -15.29 -7.93 0.78
CA PRO A 117 -15.29 -8.43 2.16
C PRO A 117 -14.63 -7.40 3.09
N GLU A 118 -15.33 -6.96 4.13
CA GLU A 118 -14.81 -5.96 5.08
C GLU A 118 -13.54 -6.46 5.78
N SER A 119 -13.55 -7.73 6.18
CA SER A 119 -12.40 -8.38 6.82
C SER A 119 -11.14 -8.35 5.96
N HIS A 120 -11.28 -8.55 4.64
CA HIS A 120 -10.18 -8.48 3.69
C HIS A 120 -9.74 -7.03 3.44
N ALA A 121 -10.68 -6.09 3.34
CA ALA A 121 -10.33 -4.67 3.22
C ALA A 121 -9.55 -4.18 4.46
N ALA A 122 -9.99 -4.56 5.66
CA ALA A 122 -9.37 -4.13 6.90
C ALA A 122 -7.94 -4.64 7.06
N SER A 123 -7.66 -5.89 6.70
CA SER A 123 -6.31 -6.46 6.80
C SER A 123 -5.31 -5.76 5.87
N PHE A 124 -5.71 -5.46 4.63
CA PHE A 124 -4.88 -4.67 3.71
C PHE A 124 -4.77 -3.20 4.11
N ALA A 125 -5.84 -2.60 4.64
CA ALA A 125 -5.83 -1.23 5.11
C ALA A 125 -4.81 -1.00 6.23
N LEU A 126 -4.65 -1.99 7.14
CA LEU A 126 -3.63 -1.92 8.18
C LEU A 126 -2.21 -1.85 7.60
N LEU A 127 -1.90 -2.68 6.59
CA LEU A 127 -0.61 -2.68 5.92
C LEU A 127 -0.36 -1.37 5.15
N ALA A 128 -1.38 -0.87 4.45
CA ALA A 128 -1.31 0.40 3.74
C ALA A 128 -1.09 1.58 4.71
N TYR A 129 -1.81 1.58 5.84
CA TYR A 129 -1.66 2.60 6.87
C TYR A 129 -0.26 2.55 7.51
N ALA A 130 0.22 1.37 7.91
CA ALA A 130 1.55 1.20 8.48
C ALA A 130 2.64 1.66 7.49
N SER A 131 2.49 1.33 6.20
CA SER A 131 3.41 1.76 5.15
C SER A 131 3.39 3.28 4.95
N ALA A 132 2.20 3.90 4.95
CA ALA A 132 2.05 5.35 4.84
C ALA A 132 2.63 6.07 6.07
N TRP A 133 2.42 5.51 7.27
CA TRP A 133 2.98 6.02 8.52
C TRP A 133 4.52 6.00 8.46
N LEU A 134 5.12 4.89 8.04
CA LEU A 134 6.57 4.79 7.85
C LEU A 134 7.07 5.75 6.78
N LYS A 135 6.38 5.88 5.64
CA LYS A 135 6.75 6.84 4.59
C LYS A 135 6.69 8.30 5.07
N TRP A 136 5.81 8.62 6.02
CA TRP A 136 5.68 9.98 6.55
C TRP A 136 6.67 10.27 7.69
N HIS A 137 6.76 9.38 8.68
CA HIS A 137 7.55 9.60 9.88
C HIS A 137 9.01 9.14 9.74
N GLU A 138 9.24 8.04 9.03
CA GLU A 138 10.56 7.41 8.83
C GLU A 138 10.91 7.14 7.35
N PRO A 139 10.76 8.08 6.40
CA PRO A 139 11.03 7.88 4.97
C PRO A 139 12.42 7.36 4.63
N GLU A 140 13.46 7.64 5.43
CA GLU A 140 14.80 7.10 5.21
C GLU A 140 14.82 5.58 5.45
N ALA A 141 14.26 5.13 6.57
CA ALA A 141 14.13 3.71 6.89
C ALA A 141 13.21 3.02 5.89
N PHE A 142 12.12 3.68 5.49
CA PHE A 142 11.20 3.18 4.47
C PHE A 142 11.90 2.99 3.12
N LEU A 143 12.65 3.99 2.62
CA LEU A 143 13.43 3.86 1.39
C LEU A 143 14.47 2.75 1.51
N CYS A 144 15.24 2.74 2.60
CA CYS A 144 16.29 1.75 2.85
C CYS A 144 15.73 0.32 2.80
N ALA A 145 14.61 0.08 3.49
CA ALA A 145 13.93 -1.21 3.48
C ALA A 145 13.45 -1.59 2.07
N LEU A 146 12.81 -0.66 1.35
CA LEU A 146 12.35 -0.89 -0.01
C LEU A 146 13.48 -1.26 -0.98
N LEU A 147 14.64 -0.61 -0.88
CA LEU A 147 15.82 -0.95 -1.70
C LEU A 147 16.32 -2.36 -1.38
N ASN A 148 16.38 -2.70 -0.08
CA ASN A 148 16.90 -3.98 0.36
C ASN A 148 15.93 -5.16 0.09
N SER A 149 14.64 -4.88 -0.12
CA SER A 149 13.62 -5.88 -0.48
C SER A 149 13.47 -6.13 -1.99
N GLN A 150 14.30 -5.50 -2.84
CA GLN A 150 14.25 -5.72 -4.28
C GLN A 150 14.67 -7.16 -4.67
N PRO A 151 14.08 -7.72 -5.75
CA PRO A 151 13.17 -7.07 -6.71
C PRO A 151 11.70 -6.99 -6.23
N MET A 152 11.10 -5.80 -6.34
CA MET A 152 9.66 -5.59 -6.12
C MET A 152 9.02 -5.13 -7.43
N GLY A 153 8.09 -5.90 -7.98
CA GLY A 153 7.66 -5.83 -9.40
C GLY A 153 7.03 -4.52 -9.90
N PHE A 154 6.88 -3.48 -9.08
CA PHE A 154 6.21 -2.23 -9.46
C PHE A 154 7.16 -1.05 -9.72
N TYR A 155 8.24 -0.90 -8.94
CA TYR A 155 9.09 0.29 -8.99
C TYR A 155 10.57 -0.07 -9.02
N ARG A 156 11.31 0.51 -9.97
CA ARG A 156 12.76 0.35 -10.07
C ARG A 156 13.47 1.12 -8.95
N PRO A 157 14.63 0.66 -8.44
CA PRO A 157 15.37 1.34 -7.37
C PRO A 157 15.61 2.84 -7.63
N ALA A 158 15.99 3.21 -8.86
CA ALA A 158 16.21 4.61 -9.25
C ALA A 158 14.94 5.49 -9.09
N GLN A 159 13.75 4.94 -9.34
CA GLN A 159 12.50 5.68 -9.14
C GLN A 159 12.23 5.93 -7.66
N LEU A 160 12.50 4.93 -6.81
CA LEU A 160 12.35 5.05 -5.35
C LEU A 160 13.31 6.09 -4.77
N VAL A 161 14.58 6.06 -5.20
CA VAL A 161 15.60 7.03 -4.79
C VAL A 161 15.19 8.45 -5.18
N HIS A 162 14.77 8.66 -6.43
CA HIS A 162 14.34 9.98 -6.89
C HIS A 162 13.07 10.48 -6.18
N ASP A 163 12.09 9.61 -5.92
CA ASP A 163 10.89 9.97 -5.16
C ASP A 163 11.27 10.42 -3.74
N ALA A 164 12.09 9.64 -3.05
CA ALA A 164 12.51 9.97 -1.69
C ALA A 164 13.32 11.28 -1.63
N GLN A 165 14.23 11.52 -2.59
CA GLN A 165 14.97 12.77 -2.69
C GLN A 165 14.06 13.99 -2.89
N ARG A 166 13.02 13.87 -3.72
CA ARG A 166 12.01 14.95 -3.90
C ARG A 166 11.23 15.24 -2.61
N HIS A 167 11.10 14.23 -1.74
CA HIS A 167 10.50 14.36 -0.41
C HIS A 167 11.51 14.69 0.70
N GLY A 168 12.72 15.14 0.35
CA GLY A 168 13.72 15.64 1.30
C GLY A 168 14.61 14.58 1.95
N VAL A 169 14.53 13.32 1.53
CA VAL A 169 15.46 12.28 1.99
C VAL A 169 16.85 12.53 1.41
N ARG A 170 17.85 12.62 2.29
CA ARG A 170 19.26 12.68 1.87
C ARG A 170 19.72 11.29 1.47
N VAL A 171 20.00 11.09 0.20
CA VAL A 171 20.58 9.85 -0.33
C VAL A 171 22.04 10.08 -0.69
N ARG A 172 22.92 9.24 -0.17
CA ARG A 172 24.35 9.23 -0.47
C ARG A 172 24.65 8.08 -1.44
N PRO A 173 25.45 8.33 -2.50
CA PRO A 173 25.75 7.31 -3.50
C PRO A 173 26.53 6.15 -2.89
N VAL A 174 26.71 5.07 -3.66
CA VAL A 174 27.60 3.99 -3.26
C VAL A 174 29.01 4.53 -3.07
N ASP A 175 29.69 4.10 -2.02
CA ASP A 175 31.06 4.50 -1.69
C ASP A 175 31.82 3.29 -1.17
N ILE A 176 32.88 2.87 -1.85
CA ILE A 176 33.64 1.66 -1.50
C ILE A 176 34.23 1.70 -0.09
N THR A 177 34.43 2.89 0.48
CA THR A 177 34.99 3.07 1.81
C THR A 177 33.94 3.00 2.92
N ARG A 178 32.64 3.01 2.57
CA ARG A 178 31.53 3.11 3.55
C ARG A 178 30.36 2.17 3.29
N SER A 179 29.95 1.98 2.04
CA SER A 179 28.81 1.15 1.64
C SER A 179 29.06 -0.33 1.90
N THR A 180 28.10 -0.98 2.54
CA THR A 180 27.98 -2.43 2.64
C THR A 180 27.26 -3.00 1.41
N TRP A 181 27.05 -4.32 1.36
CA TRP A 181 26.19 -4.92 0.33
C TRP A 181 24.79 -4.27 0.27
N ASP A 182 24.08 -4.25 1.40
CA ASP A 182 22.76 -3.61 1.52
C ASP A 182 22.87 -2.11 1.74
N SER A 183 21.81 -1.39 1.39
CA SER A 183 21.65 0.03 1.73
C SER A 183 21.49 0.19 3.25
N THR A 184 22.00 1.29 3.80
CA THR A 184 22.05 1.52 5.26
C THR A 184 21.63 2.94 5.63
N LEU A 185 21.27 3.13 6.90
CA LEU A 185 21.02 4.43 7.49
C LEU A 185 22.33 4.99 8.08
N GLU A 186 22.79 6.10 7.54
CA GLU A 186 24.04 6.75 7.92
C GLU A 186 23.76 7.99 8.79
N PRO A 187 24.27 8.06 10.03
CA PRO A 187 24.10 9.23 10.89
C PRO A 187 24.66 10.51 10.26
N THR A 188 23.98 11.63 10.46
CA THR A 188 24.37 12.94 9.87
C THR A 188 25.14 13.84 10.82
N GLY A 189 25.44 13.36 12.04
CA GLY A 189 26.37 14.01 12.98
C GLY A 189 25.71 14.92 14.02
N ALA A 190 24.44 15.30 13.88
CA ALA A 190 23.71 16.07 14.88
C ALA A 190 22.78 15.17 15.72
N LEU A 191 22.67 15.48 17.02
CA LEU A 191 21.76 14.80 17.93
C LEU A 191 20.31 14.99 17.44
N HIS A 192 19.55 13.89 17.34
CA HIS A 192 18.20 13.85 16.77
C HIS A 192 18.06 14.22 15.28
N ALA A 193 19.16 14.35 14.54
CA ALA A 193 19.07 14.59 13.10
C ALA A 193 18.69 13.32 12.35
N ARG A 194 17.84 13.48 11.33
CA ARG A 194 17.46 12.38 10.44
C ARG A 194 18.70 11.78 9.76
N PRO A 195 18.80 10.45 9.63
CA PRO A 195 19.92 9.83 8.93
C PRO A 195 19.90 10.20 7.44
N ALA A 196 20.98 9.87 6.74
CA ALA A 196 20.97 9.78 5.28
C ALA A 196 20.86 8.31 4.88
N VAL A 197 20.27 8.01 3.73
CA VAL A 197 20.30 6.66 3.16
C VAL A 197 21.59 6.51 2.35
N ARG A 198 22.47 5.59 2.75
CA ARG A 198 23.65 5.20 1.98
C ARG A 198 23.26 4.05 1.06
N LEU A 199 23.42 4.23 -0.26
CA LEU A 199 23.20 3.15 -1.22
C LEU A 199 24.20 2.01 -1.01
N GLY A 200 23.70 0.78 -1.04
CA GLY A 200 24.49 -0.44 -0.95
C GLY A 200 25.15 -0.84 -2.27
N LEU A 201 26.18 -1.69 -2.20
CA LEU A 201 26.87 -2.24 -3.37
C LEU A 201 25.93 -3.03 -4.30
N ARG A 202 24.83 -3.56 -3.77
CA ARG A 202 23.80 -4.28 -4.54
C ARG A 202 23.12 -3.44 -5.63
N GLU A 203 23.19 -2.12 -5.53
CA GLU A 203 22.64 -1.20 -6.53
C GLU A 203 23.55 -1.08 -7.78
N ILE A 204 24.78 -1.62 -7.73
CA ILE A 204 25.71 -1.61 -8.85
C ILE A 204 25.36 -2.75 -9.81
N ALA A 205 24.90 -2.37 -11.01
CA ALA A 205 24.51 -3.31 -12.03
C ALA A 205 25.64 -4.31 -12.37
N GLY A 206 25.35 -5.60 -12.21
CA GLY A 206 26.27 -6.69 -12.53
C GLY A 206 27.35 -6.97 -11.48
N LEU A 207 27.43 -6.20 -10.38
CA LEU A 207 28.30 -6.54 -9.26
C LEU A 207 27.64 -7.67 -8.45
N ASN A 208 28.37 -8.75 -8.21
CA ASN A 208 27.83 -9.89 -7.48
C ASN A 208 28.04 -9.76 -5.96
N HIS A 209 27.22 -10.47 -5.19
CA HIS A 209 27.31 -10.48 -3.73
C HIS A 209 28.66 -10.96 -3.21
N ALA A 210 29.31 -11.92 -3.89
CA ALA A 210 30.60 -12.43 -3.46
C ALA A 210 31.70 -11.36 -3.50
N ALA A 211 31.74 -10.52 -4.53
CA ALA A 211 32.66 -9.40 -4.63
C ALA A 211 32.36 -8.37 -3.53
N GLY A 212 31.09 -8.05 -3.29
CA GLY A 212 30.67 -7.17 -2.19
C GLY A 212 31.13 -7.67 -0.81
N ALA A 213 30.96 -8.98 -0.55
CA ALA A 213 31.39 -9.60 0.69
C ALA A 213 32.93 -9.56 0.87
N ARG A 214 33.71 -9.76 -0.19
CA ARG A 214 35.17 -9.62 -0.14
C ARG A 214 35.61 -8.19 0.15
N ILE A 215 34.94 -7.20 -0.44
CA ILE A 215 35.15 -5.77 -0.14
C ILE A 215 34.90 -5.49 1.35
N ASP A 216 33.77 -5.96 1.88
CA ASP A 216 33.41 -5.78 3.29
C ASP A 216 34.45 -6.45 4.22
N ALA A 217 34.85 -7.68 3.92
CA ALA A 217 35.85 -8.43 4.69
C ALA A 217 37.24 -7.76 4.67
N ALA A 218 37.67 -7.28 3.50
CA ALA A 218 38.95 -6.57 3.36
C ALA A 218 38.91 -5.26 4.14
N ARG A 219 37.85 -4.45 4.00
CA ARG A 219 37.68 -3.16 4.68
C ARG A 219 37.64 -3.28 6.20
N ALA A 220 37.06 -4.36 6.73
CA ALA A 220 37.01 -4.63 8.17
C ALA A 220 38.41 -4.81 8.80
N GLN A 221 39.41 -5.22 8.01
CA GLN A 221 40.79 -5.37 8.50
C GLN A 221 41.51 -4.01 8.60
N ALA A 222 41.32 -3.13 7.61
CA ALA A 222 41.88 -1.77 7.58
C ALA A 222 41.22 -0.94 6.45
N PRO A 223 41.18 0.39 6.56
CA PRO A 223 40.75 1.26 5.45
C PRO A 223 41.56 1.00 4.17
N PHE A 224 40.93 1.20 3.01
CA PHE A 224 41.63 1.16 1.73
C PHE A 224 42.42 2.45 1.52
N THR A 225 43.64 2.30 0.99
CA THR A 225 44.57 3.41 0.76
C THR A 225 44.68 3.80 -0.71
N SER A 226 44.35 2.88 -1.63
CA SER A 226 44.39 3.11 -3.08
C SER A 226 43.51 2.11 -3.82
N LEU A 227 43.35 2.30 -5.14
CA LEU A 227 42.65 1.33 -5.99
C LEU A 227 43.38 -0.01 -6.09
N HIS A 228 44.71 -0.01 -6.07
CA HIS A 228 45.52 -1.23 -6.09
C HIS A 228 45.35 -2.02 -4.79
N ASP A 229 45.41 -1.33 -3.66
CA ASP A 229 45.17 -1.91 -2.33
C ASP A 229 43.77 -2.54 -2.22
N LEU A 230 42.74 -1.86 -2.76
CA LEU A 230 41.39 -2.40 -2.87
C LEU A 230 41.34 -3.66 -3.73
N ALA A 231 41.91 -3.61 -4.95
CA ALA A 231 41.85 -4.70 -5.90
C ALA A 231 42.53 -5.96 -5.36
N ASP A 232 43.69 -5.81 -4.75
CA ASP A 232 44.50 -6.90 -4.24
C ASP A 232 43.86 -7.53 -2.99
N ARG A 233 43.45 -6.72 -2.00
CA ARG A 233 42.90 -7.25 -0.74
C ARG A 233 41.50 -7.82 -0.86
N ALA A 234 40.68 -7.27 -1.75
CA ALA A 234 39.33 -7.77 -2.00
C ALA A 234 39.27 -8.77 -3.18
N ASP A 235 40.43 -9.14 -3.76
CA ASP A 235 40.54 -10.07 -4.90
C ASP A 235 39.52 -9.71 -5.99
N LEU A 236 39.57 -8.46 -6.46
CA LEU A 236 38.61 -7.93 -7.43
C LEU A 236 39.12 -8.16 -8.85
N SER A 237 38.24 -8.71 -9.69
CA SER A 237 38.53 -8.80 -11.11
C SER A 237 38.51 -7.42 -11.75
N ARG A 238 39.12 -7.31 -12.94
CA ARG A 238 39.01 -6.07 -13.73
C ARG A 238 37.55 -5.70 -14.05
N ALA A 239 36.70 -6.69 -14.29
CA ALA A 239 35.27 -6.45 -14.51
C ALA A 239 34.57 -5.89 -13.27
N ASP A 240 34.97 -6.27 -12.05
CA ASP A 240 34.42 -5.70 -10.82
C ASP A 240 34.86 -4.24 -10.65
N LEU A 241 36.13 -3.95 -10.90
CA LEU A 241 36.66 -2.58 -10.87
C LEU A 241 35.98 -1.68 -11.90
N ASP A 242 35.75 -2.16 -13.12
CA ASP A 242 35.05 -1.41 -14.16
C ASP A 242 33.60 -1.08 -13.76
N ARG A 243 32.89 -2.02 -13.12
CA ARG A 243 31.53 -1.79 -12.60
C ARG A 243 31.52 -0.79 -11.45
N LEU A 244 32.47 -0.90 -10.51
CA LEU A 244 32.62 0.05 -9.41
C LEU A 244 32.94 1.47 -9.94
N ALA A 245 33.77 1.57 -10.97
CA ALA A 245 34.11 2.83 -11.62
C ALA A 245 32.91 3.44 -12.36
N ALA A 246 32.14 2.63 -13.09
CA ALA A 246 30.94 3.06 -13.81
C ALA A 246 29.82 3.54 -12.87
N ALA A 247 29.80 3.05 -11.63
CA ALA A 247 28.86 3.47 -10.58
C ALA A 247 29.39 4.63 -9.71
N ASP A 248 30.51 5.26 -10.06
CA ASP A 248 31.17 6.33 -9.31
C ASP A 248 31.54 5.96 -7.85
N ALA A 249 31.61 4.66 -7.53
CA ALA A 249 31.81 4.17 -6.16
C ALA A 249 33.25 4.34 -5.64
N LEU A 250 34.19 4.61 -6.54
CA LEU A 250 35.62 4.72 -6.25
C LEU A 250 36.09 6.14 -5.95
N LYS A 251 35.19 7.13 -5.97
CA LYS A 251 35.51 8.57 -5.85
C LYS A 251 36.32 8.92 -4.60
N ALA A 252 36.08 8.22 -3.49
CA ALA A 252 36.81 8.43 -2.24
C ALA A 252 38.29 8.00 -2.31
N LEU A 253 38.64 7.07 -3.20
CA LEU A 253 39.99 6.52 -3.34
C LEU A 253 40.75 7.08 -4.56
N SER A 254 40.05 7.56 -5.58
CA SER A 254 40.68 7.91 -6.87
C SER A 254 41.22 9.34 -6.96
N GLY A 255 40.93 10.22 -6.00
CA GLY A 255 41.17 11.65 -6.19
C GLY A 255 40.44 12.18 -7.44
N HIS A 256 40.55 13.45 -7.78
CA HIS A 256 39.84 13.99 -8.94
C HIS A 256 40.29 13.32 -10.25
N ARG A 257 39.39 12.49 -10.83
CA ARG A 257 39.17 11.94 -12.20
C ARG A 257 40.06 12.29 -13.41
N ARG A 258 41.24 12.90 -13.27
CA ARG A 258 42.14 13.34 -14.37
C ARG A 258 43.63 13.19 -13.99
N ALA A 259 44.00 12.02 -13.50
CA ALA A 259 45.41 11.59 -13.46
C ALA A 259 45.48 10.14 -13.92
N ALA A 260 45.15 9.95 -15.21
CA ALA A 260 45.49 8.80 -16.04
C ALA A 260 46.01 9.37 -17.36
#